data_AF-A0A345AMF7-F1
#
_entry.id   AF-A0A345AMF7-F1
#
_cell.length_a   1.000
_cell.length_b   1.000
_cell.length_c   1.000
_cell.angle_alpha   90.00
_cell.angle_beta   90.00
_cell.angle_gamma   90.00
#
_symmetry.space_group_name_H-M   'P 1'
#
loop_
_entity.id
_entity.type
_entity.pdbx_description
1 polymer ?
#
loop_
_entity_poly.entity_id
_entity_poly.type
_entity_poly.pdbx_seq_one_letter_code
_entity_poly.pdbx_strand_id
1 'polypeptide(L)'
;MNIISTILIIFVALEFFYIMYLETIATTSKKTSETFNISVDKLTDKNINLLLKNQGVYNGLIGVLLIYGLFISSNPKEICAAILVYIIGVAIYGSLSSNISIFFKQGTLPVLALISMLW
;
A
#
# COMPACT_ATOMS: atom_id res chain seq x y z
N MET A 1 -8.14 15.97 12.47
CA MET A 1 -7.87 15.69 11.05
C MET A 1 -8.87 16.50 10.24
N ASN A 2 -8.44 17.08 9.11
CA ASN A 2 -9.34 17.81 8.23
C ASN A 2 -9.93 16.86 7.15
N ILE A 3 -10.90 17.35 6.39
CA ILE A 3 -11.58 16.56 5.35
C ILE A 3 -10.62 16.10 4.24
N ILE A 4 -9.60 16.90 3.92
CA ILE A 4 -8.59 16.58 2.91
C ILE A 4 -7.78 15.37 3.37
N SER A 5 -7.33 15.35 4.62
CA SER A 5 -6.62 14.20 5.21
C SER A 5 -7.47 12.94 5.16
N THR A 6 -8.75 13.03 5.53
CA THR A 6 -9.66 11.89 5.49
C THR A 6 -9.79 11.32 4.08
N ILE A 7 -10.00 12.18 3.08
CA ILE A 7 -10.10 11.76 1.67
C ILE A 7 -8.80 11.10 1.20
N LEU A 8 -7.65 11.72 1.49
CA LEU A 8 -6.35 11.18 1.08
C LEU A 8 -6.08 9.81 1.72
N ILE A 9 -6.38 9.63 3.00
CA ILE A 9 -6.18 8.35 3.69
C ILE A 9 -7.11 7.26 3.16
N ILE A 10 -8.35 7.60 2.80
CA ILE A 10 -9.26 6.67 2.12
C ILE A 10 -8.64 6.22 0.80
N PHE A 11 -8.08 7.14 0.00
CA PHE A 11 -7.40 6.76 -1.23
C PHE A 11 -6.17 5.89 -0.98
N VAL A 12 -5.38 6.13 0.08
CA VAL A 12 -4.27 5.23 0.45
C VAL A 12 -4.81 3.84 0.78
N ALA A 13 -5.87 3.73 1.58
CA ALA A 13 -6.46 2.42 1.90
C ALA A 13 -6.94 1.68 0.64
N LEU A 14 -7.59 2.40 -0.29
CA LEU A 14 -8.01 1.85 -1.58
C LEU A 14 -6.83 1.41 -2.45
N GLU A 15 -5.74 2.18 -2.46
CA GLU A 15 -4.51 1.82 -3.15
C GLU A 15 -3.95 0.48 -2.62
N PHE A 16 -3.91 0.31 -1.30
CA PHE A 16 -3.42 -0.90 -0.66
C PHE A 16 -4.34 -2.11 -0.90
N PHE A 17 -5.65 -1.92 -0.95
CA PHE A 17 -6.57 -2.97 -1.39
C PHE A 17 -6.40 -3.34 -2.86
N TYR A 18 -6.12 -2.37 -3.73
CA TYR A 18 -5.84 -2.64 -5.12
C TYR A 18 -4.51 -3.40 -5.31
N ILE A 19 -3.48 -3.04 -4.53
CA ILE A 19 -2.21 -3.78 -4.48
C ILE A 19 -2.44 -5.22 -4.00
N MET A 20 -3.18 -5.41 -2.91
CA MET A 20 -3.59 -6.74 -2.43
C MET A 20 -4.30 -7.53 -3.53
N TYR A 21 -5.24 -6.91 -4.25
CA TYR A 21 -5.94 -7.58 -5.35
C TYR A 21 -4.95 -8.07 -6.42
N LEU A 22 -4.01 -7.22 -6.84
CA LEU A 22 -3.00 -7.59 -7.85
C LEU A 22 -2.06 -8.70 -7.36
N GLU A 23 -1.64 -8.66 -6.10
CA GLU A 23 -0.68 -9.61 -5.53
C GLU A 23 -1.33 -10.93 -5.12
N THR A 24 -2.56 -10.91 -4.62
CA THR A 24 -3.23 -12.09 -4.04
C THR A 24 -4.21 -12.77 -5.01
N ILE A 25 -4.98 -12.01 -5.77
CA ILE A 25 -6.08 -12.54 -6.60
C ILE A 25 -5.66 -12.59 -8.07
N ALA A 26 -5.16 -11.48 -8.61
CA ALA A 26 -4.74 -11.35 -10.00
C ALA A 26 -3.22 -11.56 -10.20
N THR A 27 -2.57 -12.37 -9.35
CA THR A 27 -1.11 -12.50 -9.24
C THR A 27 -0.38 -12.78 -10.55
N THR A 28 -0.97 -13.54 -11.47
CA THR A 28 -0.35 -13.90 -12.76
C THR A 28 -0.82 -13.03 -13.93
N SER A 29 -1.55 -11.94 -13.66
CA SER A 29 -2.09 -11.08 -14.70
C SER A 29 -1.00 -10.22 -15.36
N LYS A 30 -1.26 -9.79 -16.60
CA LYS A 30 -0.42 -8.80 -17.30
C LYS A 30 -0.29 -7.51 -16.48
N LYS A 31 -1.36 -7.10 -15.78
CA LYS A 31 -1.35 -5.88 -14.99
C LYS A 31 -0.44 -5.98 -13.77
N THR A 32 -0.41 -7.14 -13.10
CA THR A 32 0.52 -7.42 -12.00
C THR A 32 1.96 -7.40 -12.52
N SER A 33 2.20 -8.02 -13.68
CA SER A 33 3.52 -7.99 -14.34
C SER A 33 4.03 -6.57 -14.60
N GLU A 34 3.20 -5.70 -15.17
CA GLU A 34 3.53 -4.28 -15.42
C GLU A 34 3.70 -3.48 -14.12
N THR A 35 2.87 -3.75 -13.10
CA THR A 35 2.89 -3.01 -11.83
C THR A 35 4.15 -3.31 -11.03
N PHE A 36 4.54 -4.59 -10.92
CA PHE A 36 5.68 -5.03 -10.11
C PHE A 36 6.96 -5.25 -10.91
N ASN A 37 6.90 -5.09 -12.24
CA ASN A 37 8.02 -5.31 -13.15
C ASN A 37 8.61 -6.74 -13.05
N ILE A 38 7.72 -7.74 -12.99
CA ILE A 38 8.05 -9.17 -12.95
C ILE A 38 7.39 -9.83 -14.16
N SER A 39 8.10 -10.62 -14.96
CA SER A 39 7.50 -11.27 -16.14
C SER A 39 6.38 -12.24 -15.74
N VAL A 40 5.36 -12.38 -16.60
CA VAL A 40 4.23 -13.31 -16.36
C VAL A 40 4.75 -14.72 -16.09
N ASP A 41 5.74 -15.20 -16.85
CA ASP A 41 6.34 -16.52 -16.63
C ASP A 41 6.89 -16.68 -15.20
N LYS A 42 7.57 -15.65 -14.66
CA LYS A 42 8.05 -15.67 -13.27
C LYS A 42 6.91 -15.62 -12.26
N LEU A 43 5.83 -14.91 -12.55
CA LEU A 43 4.64 -14.86 -11.67
C LEU A 43 3.91 -16.20 -11.58
N THR A 44 4.07 -17.08 -12.58
CA THR A 44 3.53 -18.45 -12.56
C THR A 44 4.35 -19.43 -11.73
N ASP A 45 5.60 -19.08 -11.36
CA ASP A 45 6.38 -19.88 -10.43
C ASP A 45 5.64 -19.99 -9.08
N LYS A 46 5.50 -21.22 -8.58
CA LYS A 46 4.69 -21.49 -7.37
C LYS A 46 5.20 -20.75 -6.14
N ASN A 47 6.52 -20.62 -5.98
CA ASN A 47 7.11 -19.99 -4.81
C ASN A 47 6.94 -18.46 -4.90
N ILE A 48 7.22 -17.87 -6.06
CA ILE A 48 7.01 -16.44 -6.29
C ILE A 48 5.54 -16.07 -6.11
N ASN A 49 4.63 -16.88 -6.67
CA ASN A 49 3.19 -16.67 -6.54
C ASN A 49 2.74 -16.70 -5.08
N LEU A 50 3.21 -17.68 -4.30
CA LEU A 50 2.86 -17.80 -2.89
C LEU A 50 3.40 -16.63 -2.06
N LEU A 51 4.64 -16.19 -2.31
CA LEU A 51 5.25 -15.04 -1.64
C LEU A 51 4.48 -13.75 -1.94
N LEU A 52 4.13 -13.50 -3.20
CA LEU A 52 3.30 -12.36 -3.58
C LEU A 52 1.92 -12.41 -2.93
N LYS A 53 1.26 -13.57 -2.92
CA LYS A 53 -0.04 -13.72 -2.27
C LYS A 53 0.01 -13.35 -0.79
N ASN A 54 1.06 -13.78 -0.09
CA ASN A 54 1.28 -13.44 1.32
C ASN A 54 1.54 -11.94 1.48
N GLN A 55 2.38 -11.35 0.62
CA GLN A 55 2.64 -9.91 0.60
C GLN A 55 1.36 -9.09 0.38
N GLY A 56 0.51 -9.55 -0.53
CA GLY A 56 -0.78 -8.92 -0.80
C GLY A 56 -1.69 -8.92 0.42
N VAL A 57 -1.74 -10.01 1.20
CA VAL A 57 -2.53 -10.03 2.46
C VAL A 57 -1.98 -9.01 3.47
N TYR A 58 -0.67 -8.90 3.64
CA TYR A 58 -0.08 -7.86 4.50
C TYR A 58 -0.46 -6.46 4.04
N ASN A 59 -0.36 -6.18 2.74
CA ASN A 59 -0.76 -4.91 2.15
C ASN A 59 -2.26 -4.64 2.35
N GLY A 60 -3.12 -5.64 2.15
CA GLY A 60 -4.54 -5.52 2.39
C GLY A 60 -4.89 -5.17 3.84
N LEU A 61 -4.22 -5.82 4.80
CA LEU A 61 -4.44 -5.55 6.22
C LEU A 61 -3.98 -4.14 6.63
N ILE A 62 -2.97 -3.56 5.97
CA ILE A 62 -2.62 -2.15 6.14
C ILE A 62 -3.80 -1.25 5.74
N GLY A 63 -4.44 -1.55 4.61
CA GLY A 63 -5.67 -0.85 4.18
C GLY A 63 -6.79 -0.96 5.23
N VAL A 64 -7.01 -2.15 5.80
CA VAL A 64 -7.98 -2.36 6.90
C VAL A 64 -7.63 -1.51 8.13
N LEU A 65 -6.35 -1.48 8.52
CA LEU A 65 -5.89 -0.69 9.67
C LEU A 65 -6.09 0.82 9.46
N LEU A 66 -5.93 1.32 8.23
CA LEU A 66 -6.24 2.71 7.90
C LEU A 66 -7.75 3.01 8.01
N ILE A 67 -8.62 2.12 7.53
CA ILE A 67 -10.08 2.26 7.68
C ILE A 67 -10.48 2.22 9.16
N TYR A 68 -9.91 1.30 9.94
CA TYR A 68 -10.10 1.25 11.38
C TYR A 68 -9.63 2.55 12.05
N GLY A 69 -8.43 3.02 11.70
CA GLY A 69 -7.85 4.26 12.20
C GLY A 69 -8.76 5.45 11.93
N LEU A 70 -9.33 5.56 10.74
CA LEU A 70 -10.20 6.68 10.35
C LEU A 70 -11.56 6.69 11.04
N PHE A 71 -12.24 5.54 11.10
CA PHE A 71 -13.68 5.51 11.40
C PHE A 71 -14.03 4.87 12.74
N ILE A 72 -13.11 4.12 13.36
CA ILE A 72 -13.39 3.31 14.55
C ILE A 72 -12.54 3.76 15.74
N SER A 73 -11.29 4.13 15.51
CA SER A 73 -10.37 4.54 16.57
C SER A 73 -10.83 5.82 17.29
N SER A 74 -10.70 5.84 18.62
CA SER A 74 -10.84 7.07 19.42
C SER A 74 -9.71 8.09 19.17
N ASN A 75 -8.58 7.64 18.61
CA ASN A 75 -7.40 8.45 18.31
C ASN A 75 -7.03 8.30 16.82
N PRO A 76 -7.84 8.85 15.90
CA PRO A 76 -7.69 8.60 14.47
C PRO A 76 -6.42 9.22 13.89
N LYS A 77 -6.00 10.39 14.41
CA LYS A 77 -4.81 11.10 13.91
C LYS A 77 -3.54 10.31 14.19
N GLU A 78 -3.38 9.82 15.41
CA GLU A 78 -2.20 9.10 15.88
C GLU A 78 -2.07 7.74 15.16
N ILE A 79 -3.17 6.98 15.09
CA ILE A 79 -3.18 5.66 14.43
C ILE A 79 -2.90 5.80 12.94
N CYS A 80 -3.60 6.71 12.24
CA CYS A 80 -3.37 6.90 10.81
C CYS A 80 -1.94 7.41 10.54
N ALA A 81 -1.43 8.35 11.33
CA ALA A 81 -0.07 8.85 11.16
C ALA A 81 0.98 7.75 11.33
N ALA A 82 0.85 6.89 12.35
CA ALA A 82 1.76 5.77 12.57
C ALA A 82 1.77 4.78 11.38
N ILE A 83 0.59 4.46 10.83
CA ILE A 83 0.48 3.58 9.67
C ILE A 83 1.05 4.23 8.41
N LEU A 84 0.77 5.52 8.17
CA LEU A 84 1.32 6.25 7.03
C LEU A 84 2.84 6.33 7.09
N VAL A 85 3.43 6.62 8.26
CA VAL A 85 4.89 6.61 8.45
C VAL A 85 5.47 5.23 8.16
N TYR A 86 4.81 4.17 8.63
CA TYR A 86 5.21 2.80 8.31
C TYR A 86 5.21 2.54 6.80
N ILE A 87 4.12 2.88 6.10
CA ILE A 87 4.01 2.74 4.64
C ILE A 87 5.15 3.48 3.93
N ILE A 88 5.39 4.74 4.31
CA ILE A 88 6.44 5.57 3.71
C ILE A 88 7.81 4.93 3.93
N GLY A 89 8.09 4.41 5.13
CA GLY A 89 9.32 3.70 5.43
C GLY A 89 9.54 2.47 4.54
N VAL A 90 8.49 1.65 4.36
CA VAL A 90 8.51 0.48 3.46
C VAL A 90 8.71 0.90 2.01
N ALA A 91 8.02 1.95 1.55
CA ALA A 91 8.14 2.46 0.18
C ALA A 91 9.55 3.02 -0.11
N ILE A 92 10.16 3.72 0.85
CA ILE A 92 11.55 4.18 0.77
C ILE A 92 12.48 2.98 0.65
N TYR A 93 12.37 2.01 1.57
CA TYR A 93 13.22 0.82 1.54
C TYR A 93 13.09 0.07 0.22
N GLY A 94 11.87 -0.22 -0.23
CA GLY A 94 11.59 -0.89 -1.50
C GLY A 94 12.13 -0.13 -2.71
N SER A 95 12.09 1.21 -2.68
CA SER A 95 12.65 2.05 -3.73
C SER A 95 14.16 1.96 -3.85
N LEU A 96 14.85 1.83 -2.71
CA LEU A 96 16.31 1.69 -2.63
C LEU A 96 16.76 0.26 -2.95
N SER A 97 15.99 -0.75 -2.54
CA SER A 97 16.37 -2.16 -2.67
C SER A 97 15.96 -2.79 -4.00
N SER A 98 14.90 -2.30 -4.65
CA SER A 98 14.26 -3.02 -5.75
C SER A 98 13.98 -2.15 -6.96
N ASN A 99 13.17 -1.10 -6.82
CA ASN A 99 12.84 -0.23 -7.95
C ASN A 99 12.29 1.11 -7.48
N ILE A 100 12.86 2.22 -7.98
CA ILE A 100 12.44 3.59 -7.63
C ILE A 100 10.95 3.86 -7.87
N SER A 101 10.32 3.17 -8.83
CA SER A 101 8.89 3.30 -9.10
C SER A 101 7.99 2.87 -7.93
N ILE A 102 8.50 2.08 -6.98
CA ILE A 102 7.77 1.68 -5.78
C ILE A 102 7.41 2.92 -4.94
N PHE A 103 8.33 3.88 -4.78
CA PHE A 103 8.05 5.11 -4.05
C PHE A 103 6.95 5.94 -4.74
N PHE A 104 7.01 6.03 -6.07
CA PHE A 104 6.01 6.80 -6.82
C PHE A 104 4.62 6.16 -6.79
N LYS A 105 4.56 4.82 -6.83
CA LYS A 105 3.30 4.09 -6.70
C LYS A 105 2.80 4.18 -5.26
N GLN A 106 3.53 3.57 -4.32
CA GLN A 106 3.07 3.30 -2.95
C GLN A 106 3.39 4.39 -1.93
N GLY A 107 4.36 5.25 -2.17
CA GLY A 107 4.83 6.25 -1.19
C GLY A 107 4.23 7.65 -1.38
N THR A 108 3.87 8.02 -2.61
CA THR A 108 3.44 9.40 -2.94
C THR A 108 2.17 9.78 -2.22
N LEU A 109 1.13 8.97 -2.33
CA LEU A 109 -0.16 9.27 -1.74
C LEU A 109 -0.11 9.24 -0.19
N PRO A 110 0.60 8.30 0.47
CA PRO A 110 0.84 8.36 1.90
C PRO A 110 1.59 9.60 2.39
N VAL A 111 2.60 10.08 1.66
CA VAL A 111 3.31 11.32 1.99
C VAL A 111 2.34 12.51 1.95
N LEU A 112 1.53 12.61 0.89
CA LEU A 112 0.53 13.68 0.78
C LEU A 112 -0.50 13.60 1.91
N ALA A 113 -0.99 12.40 2.22
CA ALA A 113 -1.90 12.17 3.33
C ALA A 113 -1.28 12.63 4.67
N LEU A 114 -0.05 12.22 4.97
CA LEU A 114 0.63 12.55 6.22
C LEU A 114 0.87 14.06 6.36
N ILE A 115 1.34 14.73 5.30
CA ILE A 115 1.56 16.18 5.30
C ILE A 115 0.24 16.93 5.52
N SER A 116 -0.86 16.47 4.91
CA SER A 116 -2.16 17.11 5.07
C SER A 116 -2.69 17.09 6.51
N MET A 117 -2.21 16.18 7.36
CA MET A 117 -2.64 16.03 8.76
C MET A 117 -1.96 17.02 9.71
N LEU A 118 -0.96 17.77 9.23
CA LEU A 118 -0.25 18.80 10.00
C LEU A 118 -1.10 20.06 10.22
N TRP A 119 -2.16 20.24 9.44
CA TRP A 119 -3.01 21.43 9.41
C TRP A 119 -4.47 21.10 9.71
#